data_AF-A0AAX2UJP1-F1
#
_entry.id   AF-A0AAX2UJP1-F1
#
_cell.length_a   1.000
_cell.length_b   1.000
_cell.length_c   1.000
_cell.angle_alpha   90.00
_cell.angle_beta   90.00
_cell.angle_gamma   90.00
#
_symmetry.space_group_name_H-M   'P 1'
#
loop_
_entity.id
_entity.type
_entity.pdbx_description
1 polymer ?
#
loop_
_entity_poly.entity_id
_entity_poly.type
_entity_poly.pdbx_seq_one_letter_code
_entity_poly.pdbx_strand_id
1 'polypeptide(L)'
;MQDMIDTLLRYGYVILFVYSLGGGMVGILAAGVLSSLGKMELQWCILVAFVANTLGSTLLYMMGKYGKKDLMPYFKKHRRKLALAMLKMKQYGTTLLFIQKFVYGLKTFIPIAAALAKYDFKKFLIVNTLASLLWAGILGYVAFSFGYLVEKIFEEFGRYSYATPLFLVVLVALIWFYLVRFSKK
;
A
#
# COMPACT_ATOMS: atom_id res chain seq x y z
N MET A 1 11.58 -0.32 -29.67
CA MET A 1 10.48 -0.77 -28.78
C MET A 1 11.02 -1.50 -27.55
N GLN A 2 12.03 -2.38 -27.70
CA GLN A 2 12.77 -3.01 -26.60
C GLN A 2 13.36 -2.01 -25.58
N ASP A 3 14.08 -0.97 -26.02
CA ASP A 3 14.68 0.03 -25.12
C ASP A 3 13.65 0.79 -24.27
N MET A 4 12.46 1.01 -24.83
CA MET A 4 11.36 1.68 -24.12
C MET A 4 10.77 0.78 -23.05
N ILE A 5 10.69 -0.53 -23.31
CA ILE A 5 10.25 -1.54 -22.34
C ILE A 5 11.32 -1.69 -21.24
N ASP A 6 12.60 -1.81 -21.56
CA ASP A 6 13.67 -1.91 -20.56
C ASP A 6 13.77 -0.66 -19.68
N THR A 7 13.57 0.52 -20.27
CA THR A 7 13.48 1.78 -19.52
C THR A 7 12.26 1.78 -18.60
N LEU A 8 11.10 1.34 -19.08
CA LEU A 8 9.86 1.26 -18.29
C LEU A 8 9.97 0.23 -17.15
N LEU A 9 10.67 -0.88 -17.37
CA LEU A 9 10.95 -1.89 -16.35
C LEU A 9 11.95 -1.39 -15.31
N ARG A 10 12.98 -0.66 -15.75
CA ARG A 10 13.96 -0.03 -14.86
C ARG A 10 13.33 1.05 -13.99
N TYR A 11 12.42 1.87 -14.54
CA TYR A 11 11.65 2.84 -13.74
C TYR A 11 10.48 2.19 -12.99
N GLY A 12 9.98 1.03 -13.41
CA GLY A 12 8.86 0.34 -12.77
C GLY A 12 9.15 0.01 -11.30
N TYR A 13 10.34 -0.51 -11.01
CA TYR A 13 10.77 -0.76 -9.63
C TYR A 13 10.96 0.52 -8.81
N VAL A 14 11.44 1.61 -9.44
CA VAL A 14 11.61 2.91 -8.77
C VAL A 14 10.26 3.52 -8.43
N ILE A 15 9.31 3.50 -9.36
CA ILE A 15 7.93 3.97 -9.16
C ILE A 15 7.27 3.15 -8.06
N LEU A 16 7.41 1.83 -8.10
CA LEU A 16 6.94 0.94 -7.05
C LEU A 16 7.53 1.33 -5.69
N PHE A 17 8.85 1.53 -5.63
CA PHE A 17 9.54 1.93 -4.41
C PHE A 17 8.96 3.23 -3.84
N VAL A 18 8.88 4.29 -4.65
CA VAL A 18 8.36 5.60 -4.21
C VAL A 18 6.90 5.50 -3.75
N TYR A 19 6.07 4.76 -4.47
CA TYR A 19 4.66 4.62 -4.14
C TYR A 19 4.45 3.77 -2.87
N SER A 20 5.24 2.71 -2.70
CA SER A 20 5.24 1.85 -1.51
C SER A 20 5.92 2.51 -0.31
N LEU A 21 6.74 3.54 -0.50
CA LEU A 21 7.33 4.33 0.59
C LEU A 21 6.24 5.08 1.38
N GLY A 22 5.26 5.63 0.68
CA GLY A 22 4.03 6.15 1.29
C GLY A 22 3.06 5.06 1.77
N GLY A 23 3.42 3.78 1.64
CA GLY A 23 2.60 2.60 1.94
C GLY A 23 1.43 2.40 0.98
N GLY A 24 1.51 2.90 -0.25
CA GLY A 24 0.43 2.80 -1.23
C GLY A 24 0.20 1.34 -1.69
N MET A 25 -1.02 0.83 -1.52
CA MET A 25 -1.40 -0.50 -2.01
C MET A 25 -1.40 -0.58 -3.54
N VAL A 26 -1.74 0.52 -4.23
CA VAL A 26 -1.87 0.55 -5.69
C VAL A 26 -0.56 0.17 -6.39
N GLY A 27 0.59 0.60 -5.87
CA GLY A 27 1.89 0.30 -6.47
C GLY A 27 2.17 -1.20 -6.54
N ILE A 28 2.04 -1.91 -5.41
CA ILE A 28 2.29 -3.36 -5.38
C ILE A 28 1.22 -4.16 -6.12
N LEU A 29 -0.03 -3.70 -6.12
CA LEU A 29 -1.10 -4.34 -6.89
C LEU A 29 -0.82 -4.22 -8.40
N ALA A 30 -0.46 -3.03 -8.87
CA ALA A 30 -0.11 -2.80 -10.27
C ALA A 30 1.14 -3.61 -10.66
N ALA A 31 2.18 -3.60 -9.82
CA ALA A 31 3.39 -4.39 -10.05
C ALA A 31 3.13 -5.90 -10.06
N GLY A 32 2.23 -6.40 -9.20
CA GLY A 32 1.82 -7.81 -9.19
C GLY A 32 1.09 -8.22 -10.48
N VAL A 33 0.18 -7.38 -10.98
CA VAL A 33 -0.47 -7.60 -12.28
C VAL A 33 0.54 -7.53 -13.43
N LEU A 34 1.43 -6.53 -13.45
CA LEU A 34 2.49 -6.47 -14.47
C LEU A 34 3.44 -7.67 -14.42
N SER A 35 3.66 -8.22 -13.22
CA SER A 35 4.46 -9.44 -13.07
C SER A 35 3.76 -10.66 -13.67
N SER A 36 2.43 -10.74 -13.60
CA SER A 36 1.68 -11.83 -14.24
C SER A 36 1.81 -11.82 -15.77
N LEU A 37 1.96 -10.64 -16.38
CA LEU A 37 2.18 -10.44 -17.82
C LEU A 37 3.64 -10.67 -18.26
N GLY A 38 4.49 -11.21 -17.37
CA GLY A 38 5.91 -11.43 -17.62
C GLY A 38 6.73 -10.16 -17.80
N LYS A 39 6.20 -8.99 -17.41
CA LYS A 39 6.91 -7.71 -17.53
C LYS A 39 7.84 -7.49 -16.35
N MET A 40 7.42 -7.85 -15.14
CA MET A 40 8.22 -7.68 -13.93
C MET A 40 8.39 -9.00 -13.19
N GLU A 41 9.45 -9.08 -12.39
CA GLU A 41 9.68 -10.24 -11.53
C GLU A 41 8.95 -10.04 -10.20
N LEU A 42 8.02 -10.95 -9.89
CA LEU A 42 7.18 -10.84 -8.70
C LEU A 42 8.00 -10.76 -7.41
N GLN A 43 9.07 -11.57 -7.32
CA GLN A 43 9.95 -11.62 -6.15
C GLN A 43 10.61 -10.26 -5.89
N TRP A 44 11.12 -9.62 -6.94
CA TRP A 44 11.71 -8.29 -6.85
C TRP A 44 10.67 -7.22 -6.51
N CYS A 45 9.46 -7.32 -7.06
CA CYS A 45 8.37 -6.41 -6.71
C CYS A 45 8.02 -6.49 -5.22
N ILE A 46 7.87 -7.69 -4.68
CA ILE A 46 7.57 -7.91 -3.25
C ILE A 46 8.70 -7.36 -2.39
N LEU A 47 9.96 -7.65 -2.74
CA LEU A 47 11.13 -7.20 -1.98
C LEU A 47 11.23 -5.67 -1.96
N VAL A 48 11.11 -5.03 -3.12
CA VAL A 48 11.14 -3.56 -3.25
C VAL A 48 10.02 -2.92 -2.44
N ALA A 49 8.78 -3.41 -2.57
CA ALA A 49 7.63 -2.88 -1.83
C ALA A 49 7.78 -3.09 -0.31
N PHE A 50 8.29 -4.25 0.10
CA PHE A 50 8.60 -4.56 1.50
C PHE A 50 9.61 -3.59 2.10
N VAL A 51 10.74 -3.36 1.41
CA VAL A 51 11.80 -2.45 1.88
C VAL A 51 11.27 -1.02 1.94
N ALA A 52 10.61 -0.55 0.87
CA ALA A 52 10.04 0.79 0.81
C ALA A 52 9.05 1.05 1.95
N ASN A 53 8.10 0.14 2.17
CA ASN A 53 7.07 0.29 3.20
C ASN A 53 7.65 0.22 4.62
N THR A 54 8.68 -0.61 4.83
CA THR A 54 9.40 -0.70 6.11
C THR A 54 10.15 0.59 6.41
N LEU A 55 10.86 1.13 5.42
CA LEU A 55 11.57 2.40 5.53
C LEU A 55 10.59 3.56 5.77
N GLY A 56 9.53 3.67 4.97
CA GLY A 56 8.52 4.71 5.10
C GLY A 56 7.87 4.75 6.48
N SER A 57 7.46 3.59 6.99
CA SER A 57 6.88 3.47 8.34
C SER A 57 7.88 3.84 9.43
N THR A 58 9.14 3.45 9.27
CA THR A 58 10.23 3.79 10.20
C THR A 58 10.51 5.29 10.20
N LEU A 59 10.55 5.93 9.03
CA LEU A 59 10.69 7.37 8.89
C LEU A 59 9.56 8.11 9.61
N LEU A 60 8.31 7.70 9.41
CA LEU A 60 7.16 8.29 10.10
C LEU A 60 7.25 8.15 11.62
N TYR A 61 7.70 6.99 12.12
CA TYR A 61 7.95 6.80 13.55
C TYR A 61 9.06 7.75 14.05
N MET A 62 10.18 7.86 13.32
CA MET A 62 11.28 8.75 13.69
C MET A 62 10.85 10.22 13.70
N MET A 63 10.06 10.64 12.71
CA MET A 63 9.45 11.98 12.67
C MET A 63 8.57 12.22 13.89
N GLY A 64 7.76 11.25 14.30
CA GLY A 64 6.95 11.35 15.53
C GLY A 64 7.79 11.41 16.82
N LYS A 65 8.95 10.73 16.84
CA LYS A 65 9.83 10.64 18.02
C LYS A 65 10.66 11.91 18.21
N TYR A 66 11.30 12.39 17.15
CA TYR A 66 12.25 13.52 17.21
C TYR A 66 11.62 14.85 16.78
N GLY A 67 10.66 14.83 15.85
CA GLY A 67 10.02 16.02 15.29
C GLY A 67 8.73 16.46 16.01
N LYS A 68 8.50 16.04 17.25
CA LYS A 68 7.20 16.26 17.95
C LYS A 68 6.74 17.73 17.94
N LYS A 69 7.65 18.68 18.17
CA LYS A 69 7.32 20.13 18.18
C LYS A 69 6.88 20.64 16.80
N ASP A 70 7.55 20.21 15.74
CA ASP A 70 7.30 20.67 14.37
C ASP A 70 6.11 19.94 13.73
N LEU A 71 5.82 18.72 14.17
CA LEU A 71 4.74 17.89 13.63
C LEU A 71 3.36 18.23 14.23
N MET A 72 3.31 18.67 15.49
CA MET A 72 2.05 18.96 16.20
C MET A 72 1.17 20.03 15.51
N PRO A 73 1.72 21.12 14.92
CA PRO A 73 0.94 22.08 14.15
C PRO A 73 0.22 21.47 12.94
N TYR A 74 0.88 20.58 12.18
CA TYR A 74 0.30 19.91 11.01
C TYR A 74 -0.87 18.98 11.38
N PHE A 75 -0.81 18.36 12.56
CA PHE A 75 -1.87 17.48 13.05
C PHE A 75 -2.95 18.22 13.85
N LYS A 76 -2.92 19.55 13.97
CA LYS A 76 -3.90 20.33 14.76
C LYS A 76 -5.34 20.07 14.32
N LYS A 77 -5.58 19.98 13.00
CA LYS A 77 -6.91 19.63 12.41
C LYS A 77 -7.32 18.17 12.66
N HIS A 78 -6.36 17.28 12.89
CA HIS A 78 -6.56 15.84 13.09
C HIS A 78 -6.27 15.38 14.52
N ARG A 79 -6.19 16.32 15.48
CA ARG A 79 -5.76 16.05 16.87
C ARG A 79 -6.58 14.96 17.55
N ARG A 80 -7.90 14.92 17.31
CA ARG A 80 -8.80 13.90 17.86
C ARG A 80 -8.47 12.50 17.32
N LYS A 81 -8.19 12.38 16.01
CA LYS A 81 -7.80 11.12 15.38
C LYS A 81 -6.44 10.64 15.91
N LEU A 82 -5.48 11.57 16.05
CA LEU A 82 -4.16 11.25 16.60
C LEU A 82 -4.24 10.81 18.07
N ALA A 83 -5.04 11.48 18.89
CA ALA A 83 -5.26 11.10 20.28
C ALA A 83 -5.91 9.71 20.39
N LEU A 84 -6.90 9.42 19.55
CA LEU A 84 -7.53 8.09 19.50
C LEU A 84 -6.54 7.02 19.04
N ALA A 85 -5.71 7.31 18.04
CA ALA A 85 -4.63 6.43 17.60
C ALA A 85 -3.63 6.14 18.72
N MET A 86 -3.23 7.16 19.51
CA MET A 86 -2.35 6.98 20.67
C MET A 86 -2.99 6.10 21.76
N LEU A 87 -4.28 6.29 22.06
CA LEU A 87 -5.00 5.45 23.02
C LEU A 87 -5.08 4.00 22.54
N LYS A 88 -5.45 3.78 21.28
CA LYS A 88 -5.53 2.45 20.68
C LYS A 88 -4.16 1.79 20.58
N MET A 89 -3.10 2.56 20.36
CA MET A 89 -1.73 2.04 20.36
C MET A 89 -1.30 1.55 21.75
N LYS A 90 -1.72 2.22 22.82
CA LYS A 90 -1.50 1.72 24.20
C LYS A 90 -2.25 0.42 24.48
N GLN A 91 -3.45 0.25 23.91
CA GLN A 91 -4.30 -0.93 24.14
C GLN A 91 -3.89 -2.14 23.29
N TYR A 92 -3.62 -1.93 22.00
CA TYR A 92 -3.43 -3.01 21.01
C TYR A 92 -2.02 -3.09 20.42
N GLY A 93 -1.18 -2.06 20.59
CA GLY A 93 0.24 -2.00 20.21
C GLY A 93 0.61 -2.78 18.95
N THR A 94 1.12 -3.99 19.16
CA THR A 94 1.58 -4.93 18.13
C THR A 94 0.50 -5.25 17.09
N THR A 95 -0.70 -5.61 17.51
CA THR A 95 -1.79 -5.98 16.59
C THR A 95 -2.20 -4.80 15.71
N LEU A 96 -2.18 -3.59 16.27
CA LEU A 96 -2.51 -2.38 15.53
C LEU A 96 -1.48 -2.08 14.43
N LEU A 97 -0.21 -2.43 14.66
CA LEU A 97 0.87 -2.28 13.67
C LEU A 97 0.72 -3.21 12.46
N PHE A 98 0.05 -4.35 12.60
CA PHE A 98 -0.33 -5.21 11.49
C PHE A 98 -1.54 -4.65 10.73
N ILE A 99 -2.63 -4.37 11.46
CA ILE A 99 -3.91 -3.96 10.87
C ILE A 99 -3.77 -2.66 10.08
N GLN A 100 -2.97 -1.71 10.56
CA GLN A 100 -2.79 -0.41 9.90
C GLN A 100 -2.35 -0.53 8.43
N LYS A 101 -1.67 -1.62 8.03
CA LYS A 101 -1.12 -1.77 6.68
C LYS A 101 -2.21 -2.05 5.64
N PHE A 102 -3.33 -2.62 6.06
CA PHE A 102 -4.45 -2.96 5.19
C PHE A 102 -5.53 -1.87 5.15
N VAL A 103 -5.45 -0.86 6.03
CA VAL A 103 -6.46 0.19 6.14
C VAL A 103 -5.89 1.52 5.67
N TYR A 104 -6.54 2.09 4.65
CA TYR A 104 -6.16 3.40 4.12
C TYR A 104 -6.27 4.49 5.21
N GLY A 105 -5.31 5.40 5.23
CA GLY A 105 -5.20 6.45 6.25
C GLY A 105 -4.50 6.00 7.54
N LEU A 106 -4.83 4.84 8.11
CA LEU A 106 -4.25 4.40 9.39
C LEU A 106 -2.72 4.22 9.33
N LYS A 107 -2.20 3.69 8.23
CA LYS A 107 -0.76 3.48 7.99
C LYS A 107 0.13 4.72 8.20
N THR A 108 -0.41 5.94 8.06
CA THR A 108 0.37 7.17 8.26
C THR A 108 0.28 7.66 9.70
N PHE A 109 -0.90 7.57 10.31
CA PHE A 109 -1.13 8.06 11.68
C PHE A 109 -0.57 7.13 12.75
N ILE A 110 -0.63 5.80 12.53
CA ILE A 110 -0.26 4.82 13.55
C ILE A 110 1.25 4.81 13.87
N PRO A 111 2.20 4.90 12.91
CA PRO A 111 3.63 4.96 13.23
C PRO A 111 3.97 6.21 14.03
N ILE A 112 3.37 7.35 13.68
CA ILE A 112 3.51 8.62 14.41
C ILE A 112 2.92 8.48 15.83
N ALA A 113 1.72 7.92 15.94
CA ALA A 113 1.06 7.70 17.23
C ALA A 113 1.85 6.74 18.12
N ALA A 114 2.49 5.71 17.55
CA ALA A 114 3.38 4.80 18.26
C ALA A 114 4.58 5.51 18.88
N ALA A 115 5.22 6.39 18.11
CA ALA A 115 6.31 7.20 18.62
C ALA A 115 5.85 8.16 19.73
N LEU A 116 4.72 8.87 19.53
CA LEU A 116 4.16 9.79 20.52
C LEU A 116 3.68 9.09 21.80
N ALA A 117 3.22 7.84 21.69
CA ALA A 117 2.84 7.00 22.81
C ALA A 117 4.06 6.38 23.54
N LYS A 118 5.30 6.71 23.13
CA LYS A 118 6.56 6.15 23.65
C LYS A 118 6.64 4.63 23.53
N TYR A 119 6.05 4.06 22.47
CA TYR A 119 6.20 2.64 22.17
C TYR A 119 7.66 2.33 21.84
N ASP A 120 8.20 1.19 22.29
CA ASP A 120 9.61 0.85 22.09
C ASP A 120 9.99 0.74 20.61
N PHE A 121 11.11 1.37 20.23
CA PHE A 121 11.54 1.45 18.83
C PHE A 121 11.97 0.10 18.28
N LYS A 122 12.67 -0.74 19.06
CA LYS A 122 13.14 -2.05 18.61
C LYS A 122 11.94 -2.97 18.35
N LYS A 123 10.97 -3.00 19.29
CA LYS A 123 9.71 -3.72 19.11
C LYS A 123 8.94 -3.21 17.90
N PHE A 124 8.84 -1.89 17.72
CA PHE A 124 8.19 -1.30 16.56
C PHE A 124 8.84 -1.77 15.27
N LEU A 125 10.17 -1.72 15.17
CA LEU A 125 10.90 -2.08 13.96
C LEU A 125 10.68 -3.56 13.61
N ILE A 126 10.82 -4.47 14.57
CA ILE A 126 10.62 -5.91 14.35
C ILE A 126 9.19 -6.19 13.86
N VAL A 127 8.20 -5.67 14.57
CA VAL A 127 6.78 -5.89 14.25
C VAL A 127 6.43 -5.25 12.90
N ASN A 128 6.89 -4.03 12.66
CA ASN A 128 6.64 -3.32 11.41
C ASN A 128 7.25 -4.04 10.21
N THR A 129 8.47 -4.56 10.34
CA THR A 129 9.14 -5.33 9.29
C THR A 129 8.35 -6.60 8.98
N LEU A 130 7.99 -7.40 9.99
CA LEU A 130 7.17 -8.60 9.78
C LEU A 130 5.83 -8.27 9.14
N ALA A 131 5.16 -7.21 9.61
CA ALA A 131 3.91 -6.74 9.04
C ALA A 131 4.06 -6.27 7.58
N SER A 132 5.17 -5.60 7.25
CA SER A 132 5.45 -5.16 5.87
C SER A 132 5.69 -6.34 4.95
N LEU A 133 6.38 -7.38 5.44
CA LEU A 133 6.67 -8.58 4.67
C LEU A 133 5.38 -9.34 4.36
N LEU A 134 4.55 -9.58 5.37
CA LEU A 134 3.24 -10.22 5.18
C LEU A 134 2.35 -9.41 4.25
N TRP A 135 2.29 -8.09 4.43
CA TRP A 135 1.51 -7.20 3.56
C TRP A 135 1.99 -7.25 2.11
N ALA A 136 3.29 -7.17 1.87
CA ALA A 136 3.86 -7.19 0.53
C ALA A 136 3.66 -8.55 -0.14
N GLY A 137 3.88 -9.64 0.59
CA GLY A 137 3.64 -10.99 0.11
C GLY A 137 2.18 -11.20 -0.28
N ILE A 138 1.25 -10.95 0.66
CA ILE A 138 -0.19 -11.16 0.42
C ILE A 138 -0.66 -10.34 -0.78
N LEU A 139 -0.39 -9.03 -0.82
CA LEU A 139 -0.88 -8.20 -1.91
C LEU A 139 -0.19 -8.52 -3.24
N GLY A 140 1.11 -8.82 -3.23
CA GLY A 140 1.85 -9.21 -4.43
C GLY A 140 1.30 -10.49 -5.05
N TYR A 141 1.17 -11.56 -4.25
CA TYR A 141 0.64 -12.84 -4.73
C TYR A 141 -0.82 -12.75 -5.17
N VAL A 142 -1.67 -12.07 -4.37
CA VAL A 142 -3.09 -11.88 -4.75
C VAL A 142 -3.19 -11.14 -6.07
N ALA A 143 -2.44 -10.04 -6.25
CA ALA A 143 -2.45 -9.28 -7.50
C ALA A 143 -1.93 -10.09 -8.69
N PHE A 144 -0.89 -10.89 -8.49
CA PHE A 144 -0.35 -11.77 -9.53
C PHE A 144 -1.38 -12.82 -9.98
N SER A 145 -2.03 -13.51 -9.04
CA SER A 145 -3.05 -14.50 -9.37
C SER A 145 -4.27 -13.87 -10.06
N PHE A 146 -4.71 -12.69 -9.61
CA PHE A 146 -5.78 -11.95 -10.28
C PHE A 146 -5.36 -11.46 -11.67
N GLY A 147 -4.10 -11.06 -11.85
CA GLY A 147 -3.57 -10.65 -13.16
C GLY A 147 -3.65 -11.78 -14.19
N TYR A 148 -3.31 -13.00 -13.82
CA TYR A 148 -3.45 -14.18 -14.68
C TYR A 148 -4.91 -14.48 -15.07
N LEU A 149 -5.85 -14.33 -14.13
CA LEU A 149 -7.29 -14.44 -14.40
C LEU A 149 -7.76 -13.36 -15.38
N VAL A 150 -7.29 -12.13 -15.20
CA VAL A 150 -7.62 -11.00 -16.06
C VAL A 150 -7.07 -11.21 -17.47
N GLU A 151 -5.84 -11.70 -17.61
CA GLU A 151 -5.25 -12.05 -18.90
C GLU A 151 -6.04 -13.14 -19.62
N LYS A 152 -6.42 -14.21 -18.93
CA LYS A 152 -7.24 -15.29 -19.50
C LYS A 152 -8.61 -14.82 -19.96
N ILE A 153 -9.25 -13.94 -19.19
CA ILE A 153 -10.51 -13.28 -19.59
C ILE A 153 -10.25 -12.40 -20.82
N PHE A 154 -9.15 -11.63 -20.85
CA PHE A 154 -8.82 -10.79 -22.01
C PHE A 154 -8.50 -11.58 -23.27
N GLU A 155 -7.91 -12.77 -23.17
CA GLU A 155 -7.69 -13.64 -24.33
C GLU A 155 -9.01 -14.21 -24.88
N GLU A 156 -9.94 -14.63 -24.01
CA GLU A 156 -11.28 -15.08 -24.43
C GLU A 156 -12.13 -13.93 -25.02
N PHE A 157 -12.05 -12.73 -24.46
CA PHE A 157 -12.77 -11.55 -24.94
C PHE A 157 -12.04 -10.77 -26.04
N GLY A 158 -10.75 -11.03 -26.26
CA GLY A 158 -9.89 -10.37 -27.25
C GLY A 158 -10.31 -10.59 -28.70
N ARG A 159 -11.29 -11.47 -28.94
CA ARG A 159 -12.01 -11.59 -30.22
C ARG A 159 -12.93 -10.39 -30.52
N TYR A 160 -13.26 -9.56 -29.52
CA TYR A 160 -14.10 -8.36 -29.66
C TYR A 160 -13.35 -7.10 -29.19
N SER A 161 -12.65 -6.45 -30.12
CA SER A 161 -11.72 -5.33 -29.91
C SER A 161 -12.29 -4.10 -29.15
N TYR A 162 -13.61 -3.94 -29.06
CA TYR A 162 -14.27 -2.82 -28.36
C TYR A 162 -14.77 -3.15 -26.93
N ALA A 163 -14.78 -4.42 -26.51
CA ALA A 163 -15.34 -4.82 -25.22
C ALA A 163 -14.40 -4.51 -24.03
N THR A 164 -13.08 -4.49 -24.27
CA THR A 164 -12.05 -4.26 -23.25
C THR A 164 -12.13 -2.89 -22.56
N PRO A 165 -12.14 -1.75 -23.28
CA PRO A 165 -12.29 -0.45 -22.62
C PRO A 165 -13.68 -0.30 -21.98
N LEU A 166 -14.72 -0.89 -22.58
CA LEU A 166 -16.08 -0.86 -22.05
C LEU A 166 -16.18 -1.60 -20.71
N PHE A 167 -15.56 -2.77 -20.58
CA PHE A 167 -15.56 -3.56 -19.35
C PHE A 167 -14.82 -2.84 -18.22
N LEU A 168 -13.66 -2.24 -18.50
CA LEU A 168 -12.92 -1.43 -17.52
C LEU A 168 -13.73 -0.22 -17.05
N VAL A 169 -14.38 0.49 -17.98
CA VAL A 169 -15.26 1.62 -17.65
C VAL A 169 -16.45 1.16 -16.81
N VAL A 170 -17.06 0.01 -17.13
CA VAL A 170 -18.18 -0.56 -16.36
C VAL A 170 -17.74 -1.01 -14.98
N LEU A 171 -16.56 -1.63 -14.83
CA LEU A 171 -16.02 -2.03 -13.54
C LEU A 171 -15.76 -0.81 -12.64
N VAL A 172 -15.12 0.23 -13.19
CA VAL A 172 -14.87 1.48 -12.47
C VAL A 172 -16.19 2.17 -12.12
N ALA A 173 -17.16 2.18 -13.04
CA ALA A 173 -18.48 2.76 -12.80
C ALA A 173 -19.28 1.98 -11.73
N LEU A 174 -19.20 0.65 -11.71
CA LEU A 174 -19.83 -0.19 -10.69
C LEU A 174 -19.18 0.01 -9.33
N ILE A 175 -17.84 0.04 -9.26
CA ILE A 175 -17.11 0.34 -8.03
C ILE A 175 -17.50 1.73 -7.52
N TRP A 176 -17.54 2.74 -8.39
CA TRP A 176 -18.00 4.08 -8.06
C TRP A 176 -19.44 4.08 -7.54
N PHE A 177 -20.36 3.41 -8.24
CA PHE A 177 -21.77 3.32 -7.86
C PHE A 177 -21.96 2.64 -6.50
N TYR A 178 -21.24 1.55 -6.24
CA TYR A 178 -21.27 0.86 -4.95
C TYR A 178 -20.71 1.73 -3.82
N LEU A 179 -19.59 2.43 -4.04
CA LEU A 179 -19.00 3.33 -3.06
C LEU A 179 -19.91 4.53 -2.74
N VAL A 180 -20.55 5.12 -3.75
CA VAL A 180 -21.51 6.22 -3.56
C VAL A 180 -22.76 5.74 -2.82
N ARG A 181 -23.23 4.52 -3.11
CA ARG A 181 -24.40 3.95 -2.43
C ARG A 181 -24.11 3.59 -0.97
N PHE A 182 -22.88 3.17 -0.63
CA PHE A 182 -22.48 2.90 0.75
C PHE A 182 -22.18 4.17 1.55
N SER A 183 -21.77 5.27 0.91
CA SER A 183 -21.50 6.54 1.59
C SER A 183 -22.76 7.35 1.96
N LYS A 184 -23.96 6.90 1.55
CA LYS A 184 -25.25 7.55 1.87
C LYS A 184 -26.05 6.86 2.99
N LYS A 185 -25.46 5.90 3.71
CA LYS A 185 -25.99 5.36 4.97
C LYS A 185 -25.06 5.76 6.12
#